data_AF-A0A2P8H9H8-F1
#
_entry.id   AF-A0A2P8H9H8-F1
#
_cell.length_a   1.000
_cell.length_b   1.000
_cell.length_c   1.000
_cell.angle_alpha   90.00
_cell.angle_beta   90.00
_cell.angle_gamma   90.00
#
_symmetry.space_group_name_H-M   'P 1'
#
loop_
_entity.id
_entity.type
_entity.pdbx_description
1 polymer ?
#
loop_
_entity_poly.entity_id
_entity_poly.type
_entity_poly.pdbx_seq_one_letter_code
_entity_poly.pdbx_strand_id
1 'polypeptide(L)'
;MYKGHNPDYNQQYAGDVGTTALILFRYAEVLLNYAEAKAELGIINQGDIDLSINKLRQRVGMPNLVMGAITPDPNWKFPSLSPIINEVRRERRIELACEGFRHDDILRWGAGGQLLTGWKPKGAKKNQWTTS
;
A
#
# COMPACT_ATOMS: atom_id res chain seq x y z
N MET A 1 -4.66 -9.97 -7.10
CA MET A 1 -5.98 -9.59 -6.56
C MET A 1 -6.40 -8.30 -7.22
N TYR A 2 -7.66 -8.24 -7.67
CA TYR A 2 -8.28 -7.04 -8.21
C TYR A 2 -9.12 -6.37 -7.12
N LYS A 3 -9.42 -5.08 -7.28
CA LYS A 3 -10.21 -4.31 -6.32
C LYS A 3 -11.61 -4.89 -6.18
N GLY A 4 -12.11 -4.99 -4.94
CA GLY A 4 -13.43 -5.56 -4.67
C GLY A 4 -13.51 -7.08 -4.83
N HIS A 5 -12.40 -7.81 -4.75
CA HIS A 5 -12.40 -9.28 -4.81
C HIS A 5 -12.30 -9.90 -3.42
N ASN A 6 -13.15 -10.89 -3.12
CA ASN A 6 -13.10 -11.66 -1.87
C ASN A 6 -12.00 -12.74 -1.96
N PRO A 7 -11.09 -12.91 -0.97
CA PRO A 7 -10.11 -13.99 -1.00
C PRO A 7 -10.69 -15.40 -0.77
N ASP A 8 -11.89 -15.52 -0.22
CA ASP A 8 -12.50 -16.82 0.10
C ASP A 8 -13.08 -17.50 -1.15
N TYR A 9 -12.57 -18.69 -1.48
CA TYR A 9 -13.00 -19.50 -2.62
C TYR A 9 -14.48 -19.91 -2.51
N ASN A 10 -14.95 -20.24 -1.30
CA ASN A 10 -16.32 -20.73 -1.11
C ASN A 10 -17.35 -19.61 -1.32
N GLN A 11 -16.98 -18.37 -0.97
CA GLN A 11 -17.80 -17.18 -1.22
C GLN A 11 -17.76 -16.71 -2.68
N GLN A 12 -16.85 -17.24 -3.51
CA GLN A 12 -16.81 -16.98 -4.95
C GLN A 12 -17.58 -18.03 -5.77
N TYR A 13 -17.60 -19.29 -5.33
CA TYR A 13 -18.02 -20.42 -6.16
C TYR A 13 -19.37 -21.03 -5.77
N ALA A 14 -19.80 -20.93 -4.51
CA ALA A 14 -21.12 -21.39 -4.07
C ALA A 14 -22.14 -20.27 -4.28
N GLY A 15 -22.93 -20.37 -5.36
CA GLY A 15 -23.89 -19.37 -5.82
C GLY A 15 -24.63 -18.62 -4.71
N ASP A 16 -24.53 -17.29 -4.77
CA ASP A 16 -25.37 -16.32 -4.10
C ASP A 16 -25.40 -16.31 -2.57
N VAL A 17 -24.27 -16.04 -1.90
CA VAL A 17 -24.16 -14.91 -0.94
C VAL A 17 -22.74 -14.80 -0.37
N GLY A 18 -21.95 -13.83 -0.85
CA GLY A 18 -20.93 -13.25 0.01
C GLY A 18 -21.65 -12.56 1.18
N THR A 19 -21.53 -13.09 2.40
CA THR A 19 -22.14 -12.46 3.60
C THR A 19 -21.43 -11.17 4.00
N THR A 20 -20.26 -10.92 3.41
CA THR A 20 -19.44 -9.73 3.65
C THR A 20 -19.52 -8.80 2.45
N ALA A 21 -19.81 -7.52 2.72
CA ALA A 21 -19.86 -6.50 1.67
C ALA A 21 -18.48 -6.28 1.05
N LEU A 22 -18.45 -6.11 -0.28
CA LEU A 22 -17.24 -5.75 -1.01
C LEU A 22 -16.88 -4.29 -0.76
N ILE A 23 -15.65 -4.04 -0.34
CA ILE A 23 -15.15 -2.69 -0.09
C ILE A 23 -14.67 -2.09 -1.40
N LEU A 24 -15.47 -1.19 -1.98
CA LEU A 24 -15.09 -0.38 -3.15
C LEU A 24 -14.34 0.89 -2.75
N PHE A 25 -14.76 1.56 -1.69
CA PHE A 25 -14.05 2.71 -1.15
C PHE A 25 -14.11 2.61 0.37
N ARG A 26 -13.00 2.92 1.02
CA ARG A 26 -12.95 3.02 2.48
C ARG A 26 -12.24 4.29 2.90
N TYR A 27 -12.60 4.76 4.08
CA TYR A 27 -12.11 6.04 4.60
C TYR A 27 -10.57 6.16 4.60
N ALA A 28 -9.85 5.05 4.86
CA ALA A 28 -8.39 5.05 4.82
C ALA A 28 -7.81 5.39 3.44
N GLU A 29 -8.46 4.97 2.34
CA GLU A 29 -8.05 5.34 0.98
C GLU A 29 -8.10 6.85 0.80
N VAL A 30 -9.16 7.50 1.30
CA VAL A 30 -9.34 8.96 1.22
C VAL A 30 -8.24 9.69 2.02
N LEU A 31 -7.95 9.22 3.24
CA LEU A 31 -6.87 9.79 4.06
C LEU A 31 -5.50 9.66 3.39
N LEU A 32 -5.22 8.51 2.77
CA LEU A 32 -3.96 8.29 2.04
C LEU A 32 -3.88 9.13 0.77
N ASN A 33 -4.97 9.26 0.01
CA ASN A 33 -5.04 10.12 -1.17
C ASN A 33 -4.76 11.59 -0.80
N TYR A 34 -5.34 12.05 0.31
CA TYR A 34 -5.12 13.40 0.83
C TYR A 34 -3.64 13.64 1.20
N ALA A 35 -3.05 12.72 1.98
CA ALA A 35 -1.65 12.80 2.37
C ALA A 35 -0.71 12.78 1.16
N GLU A 36 -0.99 11.91 0.18
CA GLU A 36 -0.20 11.81 -1.05
C GLU A 36 -0.28 13.09 -1.88
N ALA A 37 -1.48 13.62 -2.12
CA ALA A 37 -1.65 14.86 -2.87
C ALA A 37 -0.90 16.04 -2.23
N LYS A 38 -1.00 16.19 -0.90
CA LYS A 38 -0.27 17.21 -0.14
C LYS A 38 1.25 17.03 -0.23
N ALA A 39 1.74 15.80 -0.15
CA ALA A 39 3.16 15.48 -0.22
C ALA A 39 3.74 15.75 -1.62
N GLU A 40 3.03 15.36 -2.67
CA GLU A 40 3.42 15.61 -4.07
C GLU A 40 3.39 17.11 -4.42
N LEU A 41 2.48 17.89 -3.81
CA LEU A 41 2.46 19.36 -3.93
C LEU A 41 3.56 20.05 -3.11
N GLY A 42 4.28 19.33 -2.25
CA GLY A 42 5.33 19.90 -1.39
C GLY A 42 4.81 20.80 -0.25
N ILE A 43 3.50 20.79 0.02
CA ILE A 43 2.85 21.63 1.05
C ILE A 43 2.40 20.84 2.28
N ILE A 44 2.74 19.55 2.35
CA ILE A 44 2.41 18.70 3.49
C ILE A 44 3.09 19.19 4.76
N ASN A 45 2.33 19.26 5.85
CA ASN A 45 2.83 19.59 7.18
C ASN A 45 2.45 18.49 8.20
N GLN A 46 2.97 18.60 9.42
CA GLN A 46 2.72 17.60 10.47
C GLN A 46 1.23 17.49 10.82
N GLY A 47 0.48 18.58 10.80
CA GLY A 47 -0.97 18.57 11.05
C GLY A 47 -1.73 17.76 10.00
N ASP A 48 -1.33 17.86 8.73
CA ASP A 48 -1.91 17.05 7.65
C ASP A 48 -1.67 15.55 7.89
N ILE A 49 -0.50 15.16 8.40
CA ILE A 49 -0.14 13.77 8.75
C ILE A 49 -0.93 13.29 9.97
N ASP A 50 -1.07 14.15 10.99
CA ASP A 50 -1.82 13.86 12.21
C ASP A 50 -3.30 13.59 11.93
N LEU A 51 -3.86 14.30 10.93
CA LEU A 51 -5.22 14.13 10.47
C LEU A 51 -5.42 12.95 9.50
N SER A 52 -4.35 12.38 8.94
CA SER A 52 -4.40 11.33 7.91
C SER A 52 -3.68 10.04 8.31
N ILE A 53 -2.38 9.93 8.04
CA ILE A 53 -1.58 8.72 8.28
C ILE A 53 -1.58 8.31 9.76
N ASN A 54 -1.47 9.27 10.68
CA ASN A 54 -1.43 8.96 12.10
C ASN A 54 -2.77 8.45 12.63
N LYS A 55 -3.91 8.83 12.02
CA LYS A 55 -5.21 8.20 12.33
C LYS A 55 -5.18 6.70 12.01
N LEU A 56 -4.55 6.32 10.90
CA LEU A 56 -4.43 4.92 10.48
C LEU A 56 -3.45 4.16 11.37
N ARG A 57 -2.28 4.76 11.67
CA ARG A 57 -1.26 4.15 12.54
C ARG A 57 -1.78 3.96 13.96
N GLN A 58 -2.49 4.93 14.53
CA GLN A 58 -3.11 4.82 15.85
C GLN A 58 -4.17 3.72 15.92
N ARG A 59 -4.99 3.56 14.87
CA ARG A 59 -6.01 2.49 14.78
C ARG A 59 -5.40 1.09 14.96
N VAL A 60 -4.15 0.91 14.55
CA VAL A 60 -3.43 -0.38 14.62
C VAL A 60 -2.33 -0.41 15.69
N GLY A 61 -2.26 0.60 16.58
CA GLY A 61 -1.24 0.68 17.63
C GLY A 61 0.18 0.94 17.15
N MET A 62 0.36 1.45 15.92
CA MET A 62 1.66 1.85 15.37
C MET A 62 2.08 3.23 15.88
N PRO A 63 3.38 3.46 16.14
CA PRO A 63 3.89 4.79 16.52
C PRO A 63 3.54 5.84 15.47
N ASN A 64 3.26 7.07 15.89
CA ASN A 64 2.97 8.17 14.98
C ASN A 64 4.16 8.46 14.05
N LEU A 65 3.88 8.82 12.81
CA LEU A 65 4.83 9.38 11.86
C LEU A 65 5.08 10.85 12.21
N VAL A 66 6.35 11.19 12.43
CA VAL A 66 6.82 12.55 12.72
C VAL A 66 7.77 12.98 11.61
N MET A 67 7.43 14.05 10.87
CA MET A 67 8.19 14.49 9.68
C MET A 67 9.66 14.76 9.97
N GLY A 68 9.93 15.45 11.08
CA GLY A 68 11.29 15.81 11.49
C GLY A 68 12.14 14.62 11.98
N ALA A 69 11.52 13.46 12.20
CA ALA A 69 12.19 12.25 12.67
C ALA A 69 12.34 11.19 11.56
N ILE A 70 12.00 11.51 10.31
CA ILE A 70 12.18 10.58 9.20
C ILE A 70 13.68 10.44 8.89
N THR A 71 14.25 9.31 9.27
CA THR A 71 15.64 8.98 8.96
C THR A 71 15.78 8.53 7.50
N PRO A 72 16.82 8.98 6.78
CA PRO A 72 17.13 8.42 5.46
C PRO A 72 17.35 6.90 5.53
N ASP A 73 16.60 6.15 4.73
CA ASP A 73 16.77 4.70 4.59
C ASP A 73 17.55 4.40 3.30
N PRO A 74 18.71 3.70 3.38
CA PRO A 74 19.49 3.34 2.21
C PRO A 74 18.73 2.43 1.22
N ASN A 75 17.63 1.80 1.63
CA ASN A 75 16.82 0.90 0.82
C ASN A 75 15.54 1.54 0.26
N TRP A 76 15.45 2.87 0.24
CA TRP A 76 14.31 3.55 -0.38
C TRP A 76 14.07 3.09 -1.81
N LYS A 77 12.78 2.86 -2.10
CA LYS A 77 12.33 2.47 -3.44
C LYS A 77 12.39 3.62 -4.43
N PHE A 78 12.36 4.85 -3.92
CA PHE A 78 12.43 6.07 -4.71
C PHE A 78 13.47 7.02 -4.10
N PRO A 79 14.78 6.71 -4.22
CA PRO A 79 15.84 7.49 -3.57
C PRO A 79 15.93 8.93 -4.08
N SER A 80 15.39 9.21 -5.27
CA SER A 80 15.30 10.57 -5.83
C SER A 80 14.12 11.40 -5.31
N LEU A 81 13.17 10.78 -4.60
CA LEU A 81 12.02 11.47 -4.01
C LEU A 81 12.28 11.83 -2.55
N SER A 82 11.50 12.78 -2.04
CA SER A 82 11.63 13.21 -0.65
C SER A 82 11.36 12.05 0.33
N PRO A 83 11.96 12.09 1.54
CA PRO A 83 11.73 11.08 2.57
C PRO A 83 10.24 10.90 2.89
N ILE A 84 9.50 12.02 2.94
CA ILE A 84 8.07 12.01 3.23
C ILE A 84 7.25 11.33 2.14
N ILE A 85 7.56 11.55 0.85
CA ILE A 85 6.86 10.86 -0.24
C ILE A 85 7.12 9.35 -0.18
N ASN A 86 8.35 8.93 0.16
CA ASN A 86 8.67 7.52 0.36
C ASN A 86 7.84 6.89 1.49
N GLU A 87 7.69 7.58 2.63
CA GLU A 87 6.86 7.10 3.73
C GLU A 87 5.37 7.06 3.38
N VAL A 88 4.82 8.08 2.74
CA VAL A 88 3.41 8.09 2.31
C VAL A 88 3.13 6.91 1.36
N ARG A 89 4.00 6.67 0.37
CA ARG A 89 3.86 5.53 -0.55
C ARG A 89 4.06 4.18 0.15
N ARG A 90 4.88 4.12 1.20
CA ARG A 90 5.07 2.92 2.04
C ARG A 90 3.80 2.63 2.85
N GLU A 91 3.21 3.62 3.50
CA GLU A 91 1.96 3.49 4.26
C GLU A 91 0.82 3.05 3.34
N ARG A 92 0.69 3.65 2.16
CA ARG A 92 -0.31 3.25 1.16
C ARG A 92 -0.18 1.78 0.75
N ARG A 93 1.05 1.31 0.55
CA ARG A 93 1.34 -0.09 0.20
C ARG A 93 0.94 -1.08 1.31
N ILE A 94 1.16 -0.70 2.57
CA ILE A 94 0.90 -1.58 3.72
C ILE A 94 -0.60 -1.58 4.03
N GLU A 95 -1.21 -0.40 4.11
CA GLU A 95 -2.61 -0.25 4.48
C GLU A 95 -3.54 -0.87 3.43
N LEU A 96 -3.28 -0.69 2.13
CA LEU A 96 -4.10 -1.22 1.02
C LEU A 96 -3.56 -2.54 0.45
N ALA A 97 -2.78 -3.28 1.24
CA ALA A 97 -2.25 -4.58 0.83
C ALA A 97 -3.40 -5.56 0.53
N CYS A 98 -3.27 -6.33 -0.56
CA CYS A 98 -4.29 -7.28 -1.04
C CYS A 98 -5.64 -6.65 -1.47
N GLU A 99 -5.75 -5.32 -1.56
CA GLU A 99 -6.98 -4.65 -2.01
C GLU A 99 -6.95 -4.26 -3.50
N GLY A 100 -5.92 -4.65 -4.25
CA GLY A 100 -5.82 -4.43 -5.70
C GLY A 100 -5.17 -3.12 -6.15
N PHE A 101 -4.81 -2.22 -5.24
CA PHE A 101 -4.25 -0.90 -5.60
C PHE A 101 -2.80 -0.91 -6.07
N ARG A 102 -2.01 -1.92 -5.68
CA ARG A 102 -0.55 -1.86 -5.83
C ARG A 102 -0.10 -1.73 -7.30
N HIS A 103 -0.80 -2.39 -8.21
CA HIS A 103 -0.45 -2.32 -9.63
C HIS A 103 -0.73 -0.92 -10.18
N ASP A 104 -1.92 -0.40 -9.93
CA ASP A 104 -2.36 0.92 -10.38
C ASP A 104 -1.50 2.04 -9.82
N ASP A 105 -1.10 1.95 -8.54
CA ASP A 105 -0.18 2.91 -7.93
C ASP A 105 1.18 2.94 -8.64
N ILE A 106 1.75 1.78 -8.99
CA ILE A 106 3.03 1.71 -9.71
C ILE A 106 2.91 2.37 -11.09
N LEU A 107 1.81 2.14 -11.79
CA LEU A 107 1.58 2.72 -13.12
C LEU A 107 1.37 4.23 -13.03
N ARG A 108 0.52 4.72 -12.11
CA ARG A 108 0.26 6.15 -11.92
C ARG A 108 1.51 6.92 -11.54
N TRP A 109 2.40 6.33 -10.75
CA TRP A 109 3.68 6.96 -10.39
C TRP A 109 4.74 6.92 -11.50
N GLY A 110 4.47 6.26 -12.63
CA GLY A 110 5.49 6.01 -13.65
C GLY A 110 6.65 5.13 -13.15
N ALA A 111 6.43 4.36 -12.09
CA ALA A 111 7.46 3.64 -11.35
C ALA A 111 7.76 2.24 -11.93
N GLY A 112 7.17 1.88 -13.07
CA GLY A 112 7.33 0.55 -13.68
C GLY A 112 8.80 0.21 -13.94
N GLY A 113 9.57 1.16 -14.47
CA GLY A 113 11.00 0.98 -14.74
C GLY A 113 11.85 0.76 -13.49
N GLN A 114 11.44 1.28 -12.32
CA GLN A 114 12.18 1.14 -11.07
C GLN A 114 11.75 -0.10 -10.28
N LEU A 115 10.48 -0.49 -10.35
CA LEU A 115 9.90 -1.52 -9.48
C LEU A 115 9.60 -2.85 -10.17
N LEU A 116 9.42 -2.86 -11.49
CA LEU A 116 9.02 -4.06 -12.24
C LEU A 116 10.16 -4.60 -13.11
N THR A 117 11.20 -3.81 -13.39
CA THR A 117 12.35 -4.24 -14.21
C THR A 117 13.09 -5.39 -13.52
N GLY A 118 13.23 -6.52 -14.22
CA GLY A 118 13.87 -7.74 -13.70
C GLY A 118 13.02 -8.52 -12.69
N TRP A 119 11.79 -8.09 -12.41
CA TRP A 119 10.88 -8.83 -11.55
C TRP A 119 10.49 -10.14 -12.25
N LYS A 120 10.92 -11.25 -11.65
CA LYS A 120 10.47 -12.59 -12.01
C LYS A 120 9.60 -13.11 -10.85
N PRO A 121 8.36 -13.57 -11.10
CA PRO A 121 7.58 -14.21 -10.06
C PRO A 121 8.38 -15.41 -9.53
N LYS A 122 8.76 -15.36 -8.25
CA LYS A 122 9.38 -16.51 -7.59
C LYS A 122 8.26 -17.52 -7.33
N GLY A 123 8.00 -18.38 -8.30
CA GLY A 123 7.12 -19.53 -8.11
C GLY A 123 7.69 -20.52 -7.08
N ALA A 124 6.85 -21.43 -6.61
CA ALA A 124 7.32 -22.57 -5.83
C ALA A 124 8.30 -23.39 -6.68
N LYS A 125 9.51 -23.66 -6.17
CA LYS A 125 10.45 -24.54 -6.87
C LYS A 125 9.96 -25.97 -6.71
N LYS A 126 9.88 -26.74 -7.79
CA LYS A 126 9.53 -28.17 -7.76
C LYS A 126 10.30 -28.96 -6.69
N ASN A 127 11.57 -28.60 -6.45
CA ASN A 127 12.46 -29.23 -5.47
C ASN A 127 12.06 -28.99 -3.99
N GLN A 128 11.10 -28.10 -3.72
CA GLN A 128 10.60 -27.84 -2.35
C GLN A 128 9.50 -28.81 -1.93
N TRP A 129 9.05 -29.68 -2.85
CA TRP A 129 7.91 -30.59 -2.66
C TRP A 129 8.26 -32.06 -2.96
N THR A 130 9.54 -32.40 -3.06
CA THR A 130 9.97 -33.80 -3.06
C THR A 130 9.91 -34.30 -1.62
N THR A 131 8.78 -34.90 -1.26
CA THR A 131 8.68 -35.75 -0.07
C THR A 131 9.63 -36.93 -0.21
N SER A 132 10.45 -37.15 0.81
CA SER A 132 11.22 -38.37 1.06
C SER A 132 10.33 -39.61 1.07
#